data_AF-A0AAV9PNS1-F1
#
_entry.id   AF-A0AAV9PNS1-F1
#
_cell.length_a   1.000
_cell.length_b   1.000
_cell.length_c   1.000
_cell.angle_alpha   90.00
_cell.angle_beta   90.00
_cell.angle_gamma   90.00
#
_symmetry.space_group_name_H-M   'P 1'
#
loop_
_entity.id
_entity.type
_entity.pdbx_description
1 polymer ?
#
loop_
_entity_poly.entity_id
_entity_poly.type
_entity_poly.pdbx_seq_one_letter_code
_entity_poly.pdbx_strand_id
1 'polypeptide(L)'
;MTHKDDGANKGKRRAPASKKSSPPKDGNSKDTVTVEKPPSAADLADITVEGEGDDSVPIFDTCDDVRKKIRDHLGKPGVKQTTFARDLSELVRSEQVQARHISKFLTFKGPRGSGHNPAFYAGYMYFEKLRTKQGEKKSAKRERLEDAWKADGGFPREGTHNKRLLMVKGETWSYDQLGQIQISGHPRGGGINMKPARK
;
A
#
# COMPACT_ATOMS: atom_id res chain seq x y z
N MET A 1 -60.09 -12.84 -8.00
CA MET A 1 -60.20 -14.09 -8.79
C MET A 1 -58.84 -14.77 -8.78
N THR A 2 -58.81 -16.01 -8.27
CA THR A 2 -57.79 -17.08 -8.43
C THR A 2 -56.35 -16.77 -7.92
N HIS A 3 -55.89 -17.25 -6.76
CA HIS A 3 -55.48 -18.63 -6.41
C HIS A 3 -54.56 -19.31 -7.43
N LYS A 4 -53.30 -19.56 -7.02
CA LYS A 4 -52.57 -20.85 -7.03
C LYS A 4 -51.11 -20.61 -6.59
N ASP A 5 -50.73 -21.03 -5.39
CA ASP A 5 -50.37 -22.39 -4.95
C ASP A 5 -48.91 -22.76 -5.31
N ASP A 6 -48.11 -22.86 -4.25
CA ASP A 6 -47.32 -24.02 -3.82
C ASP A 6 -46.46 -24.82 -4.82
N GLY A 7 -45.26 -25.19 -4.36
CA GLY A 7 -44.62 -26.39 -4.90
C GLY A 7 -43.14 -26.55 -4.64
N ALA A 8 -42.80 -26.94 -3.41
CA ALA A 8 -41.47 -27.44 -3.07
C ALA A 8 -41.16 -28.82 -3.70
N ASN A 9 -39.85 -29.10 -3.80
CA ASN A 9 -39.20 -30.39 -3.49
C ASN A 9 -38.81 -31.35 -4.65
N LYS A 10 -37.51 -31.74 -4.60
CA LYS A 10 -37.00 -33.12 -4.44
C LYS A 10 -35.96 -33.59 -5.48
N GLY A 11 -34.69 -33.35 -5.12
CA GLY A 11 -33.49 -34.20 -5.14
C GLY A 11 -33.27 -35.33 -6.17
N LYS A 12 -31.99 -35.48 -6.58
CA LYS A 12 -31.32 -36.80 -6.63
C LYS A 12 -29.79 -36.68 -6.70
N ARG A 13 -29.12 -37.48 -5.85
CA ARG A 13 -27.67 -37.72 -5.74
C ARG A 13 -27.21 -38.71 -6.81
N ARG A 14 -25.93 -38.64 -7.23
CA ARG A 14 -24.88 -39.72 -7.14
C ARG A 14 -23.75 -39.54 -8.17
N ALA A 15 -22.50 -39.47 -7.68
CA ALA A 15 -21.28 -39.98 -8.34
C ALA A 15 -21.19 -41.53 -8.14
N PRO A 16 -20.25 -42.34 -8.72
CA PRO A 16 -18.76 -42.19 -8.59
C PRO A 16 -17.88 -42.88 -9.69
N ALA A 17 -16.56 -43.00 -9.39
CA ALA A 17 -15.51 -43.92 -9.91
C ALA A 17 -14.66 -43.46 -11.14
N SER A 18 -13.34 -43.72 -11.28
CA SER A 18 -12.19 -44.08 -10.41
C SER A 18 -10.90 -44.26 -11.26
N LYS A 19 -9.77 -43.66 -10.84
CA LYS A 19 -8.35 -44.13 -10.78
C LYS A 19 -7.65 -44.90 -11.94
N LYS A 20 -6.41 -44.44 -12.29
CA LYS A 20 -5.22 -45.27 -12.61
C LYS A 20 -3.91 -44.62 -12.10
N SER A 21 -3.06 -45.45 -11.49
CA SER A 21 -1.69 -45.26 -10.95
C SER A 21 -0.60 -45.32 -12.05
N SER A 22 0.66 -44.85 -11.91
CA SER A 22 1.82 -45.25 -11.06
C SER A 22 3.06 -44.36 -11.44
N PRO A 23 4.33 -44.52 -10.98
CA PRO A 23 4.98 -44.87 -9.68
C PRO A 23 6.04 -43.80 -9.20
N PRO A 24 6.75 -43.97 -8.05
CA PRO A 24 7.52 -42.91 -7.36
C PRO A 24 9.03 -42.87 -7.69
N LYS A 25 9.66 -41.70 -7.55
CA LYS A 25 11.12 -41.52 -7.47
C LYS A 25 11.51 -40.58 -6.33
N ASP A 26 12.44 -41.07 -5.54
CA ASP A 26 13.03 -40.48 -4.34
C ASP A 26 13.81 -39.18 -4.58
N GLY A 27 13.84 -38.36 -3.54
CA GLY A 27 15.04 -37.61 -3.13
C GLY A 27 15.28 -36.26 -3.80
N ASN A 28 14.76 -35.19 -3.19
CA ASN A 28 15.62 -34.05 -2.87
C ASN A 28 15.00 -33.26 -1.71
N SER A 29 15.63 -33.38 -0.54
CA SER A 29 15.38 -32.53 0.62
C SER A 29 15.54 -31.07 0.20
N LYS A 30 14.46 -30.30 0.24
CA LYS A 30 14.51 -28.84 0.18
C LYS A 30 13.72 -28.33 1.37
N ASP A 31 14.45 -27.68 2.27
CA ASP A 31 14.00 -27.07 3.51
C ASP A 31 12.50 -26.77 3.55
N THR A 32 11.83 -27.40 4.51
CA THR A 32 10.57 -26.92 5.06
C THR A 32 10.80 -25.52 5.58
N VAL A 33 10.54 -24.51 4.74
CA VAL A 33 10.26 -23.15 5.16
C VAL A 33 9.04 -23.27 6.06
N THR A 34 9.23 -23.18 7.38
CA THR A 34 8.11 -22.94 8.29
C THR A 34 7.43 -21.67 7.80
N VAL A 35 6.15 -21.78 7.46
CA VAL A 35 5.33 -20.61 7.10
C VAL A 35 5.11 -19.85 8.39
N GLU A 36 6.12 -19.07 8.79
CA GLU A 36 6.08 -18.21 9.96
C GLU A 36 4.89 -17.24 9.78
N LYS A 37 3.95 -17.30 10.71
CA LYS A 37 2.82 -16.38 10.77
C LYS A 37 3.37 -14.94 10.80
N PRO A 38 2.84 -14.01 10.00
CA PRO A 38 3.34 -12.64 10.04
C PRO A 38 3.11 -12.01 11.42
N PRO A 39 4.00 -11.09 11.87
CA PRO A 39 3.94 -10.51 13.20
C PRO A 39 2.63 -9.76 13.46
N SER A 40 2.06 -9.96 14.64
CA SER A 40 0.91 -9.19 15.14
C SER A 40 1.33 -7.83 15.70
N ALA A 41 0.37 -6.99 16.10
CA ALA A 41 0.69 -5.74 16.80
C ALA A 41 1.42 -5.99 18.13
N ALA A 42 1.02 -7.01 18.88
CA ALA A 42 1.68 -7.39 20.13
C ALA A 42 3.16 -7.76 19.91
N ASP A 43 3.47 -8.43 18.80
CA ASP A 43 4.85 -8.78 18.41
C ASP A 43 5.73 -7.56 18.06
N LEU A 44 5.11 -6.40 17.85
CA LEU A 44 5.74 -5.14 17.46
C LEU A 44 5.62 -4.06 18.55
N ALA A 45 5.01 -4.37 19.70
CA ALA A 45 4.75 -3.43 20.78
C ALA A 45 6.04 -2.92 21.44
N ASP A 46 7.05 -3.79 21.57
CA ASP A 46 8.33 -3.46 22.23
C ASP A 46 9.25 -2.57 21.37
N ILE A 47 8.90 -2.35 20.09
CA ILE A 47 9.72 -1.59 19.15
C ILE A 47 9.19 -0.17 19.09
N THR A 48 9.91 0.80 19.65
CA THR A 48 9.49 2.21 19.59
C THR A 48 10.15 2.92 18.41
N VAL A 49 9.37 3.71 17.67
CA VAL A 49 9.87 4.65 16.66
C VAL A 49 9.78 6.07 17.20
N GLU A 50 10.75 6.93 16.85
CA GLU A 50 10.73 8.34 17.24
C GLU A 50 9.47 9.05 16.69
N GLY A 51 8.73 9.75 17.57
CA GLY A 51 7.45 10.38 17.25
C GLY A 51 6.23 9.44 17.34
N GLU A 52 6.38 8.22 17.83
CA GLU A 52 5.25 7.28 17.96
C GLU A 52 4.26 7.69 19.07
N GLY A 53 4.75 8.27 20.17
CA GLY A 53 3.92 8.59 21.34
C GLY A 53 2.79 9.58 21.07
N ASP A 54 2.97 10.45 20.08
CA ASP A 54 2.02 11.50 19.66
C ASP A 54 1.57 11.34 18.19
N ASP A 55 1.82 10.17 17.58
CA ASP A 55 1.57 9.88 16.17
C ASP A 55 2.22 10.88 15.19
N SER A 56 3.33 11.53 15.58
CA SER A 56 4.07 12.48 14.75
C SER A 56 5.11 11.84 13.81
N VAL A 57 5.24 10.51 13.81
CA VAL A 57 6.25 9.78 13.00
C VAL A 57 6.23 10.21 11.53
N PRO A 58 7.30 10.81 10.99
CA PRO A 58 7.37 11.17 9.58
C PRO A 58 7.24 9.94 8.67
N ILE A 59 6.40 10.06 7.63
CA ILE A 59 6.25 9.02 6.62
C ILE A 59 7.29 9.24 5.53
N PHE A 60 8.01 8.21 5.11
CA PHE A 60 8.84 8.31 3.88
C PHE A 60 8.62 7.10 2.97
N ASP A 61 7.36 6.76 2.80
CA ASP A 61 6.84 5.85 1.78
C ASP A 61 5.70 6.57 1.05
N THR A 62 5.56 6.34 -0.25
CA THR A 62 4.37 6.82 -0.98
C THR A 62 3.17 5.93 -0.71
N CYS A 63 1.97 6.39 -1.05
CA CYS A 63 0.77 5.56 -1.01
C CYS A 63 0.88 4.30 -1.89
N ASP A 64 1.58 4.37 -3.03
CA ASP A 64 1.84 3.19 -3.87
C ASP A 64 2.71 2.15 -3.14
N ASP A 65 3.74 2.60 -2.42
CA ASP A 65 4.65 1.73 -1.66
C ASP A 65 3.90 1.03 -0.52
N VAL A 66 3.14 1.79 0.28
CA VAL A 66 2.34 1.21 1.37
C VAL A 66 1.28 0.26 0.81
N ARG A 67 0.61 0.60 -0.30
CA ARG A 67 -0.34 -0.31 -0.96
C ARG A 67 0.33 -1.61 -1.39
N LYS A 68 1.54 -1.54 -1.96
CA LYS A 68 2.30 -2.75 -2.33
C LYS A 68 2.57 -3.61 -1.10
N LYS A 69 3.13 -3.02 -0.04
CA LYS A 69 3.42 -3.74 1.22
C LYS A 69 2.17 -4.38 1.84
N ILE A 70 1.04 -3.68 1.85
CA ILE A 70 -0.24 -4.22 2.33
C ILE A 70 -0.71 -5.39 1.48
N ARG A 71 -0.67 -5.29 0.13
CA ARG A 71 -1.06 -6.41 -0.75
C ARG A 71 -0.17 -7.62 -0.52
N ASP A 72 1.14 -7.41 -0.41
CA ASP A 72 2.11 -8.48 -0.16
C ASP A 72 1.85 -9.14 1.20
N HIS A 73 1.51 -8.36 2.23
CA HIS A 73 1.13 -8.89 3.54
C HIS A 73 -0.17 -9.70 3.51
N LEU A 74 -1.22 -9.18 2.87
CA LEU A 74 -2.52 -9.87 2.75
C LEU A 74 -2.46 -11.11 1.84
N GLY A 75 -1.47 -11.19 0.94
CA GLY A 75 -1.22 -12.36 0.10
C GLY A 75 -0.59 -13.54 0.84
N LYS A 76 -0.10 -13.35 2.07
CA LYS A 76 0.48 -14.43 2.87
C LYS A 76 -0.60 -15.39 3.37
N PRO A 77 -0.33 -16.72 3.40
CA PRO A 77 -1.29 -17.69 3.93
C PRO A 77 -1.72 -17.36 5.36
N GLY A 78 -3.02 -17.50 5.63
CA GLY A 78 -3.58 -17.31 6.98
C GLY A 78 -3.79 -15.85 7.41
N VAL A 79 -3.40 -14.87 6.59
CA VAL A 79 -3.66 -13.45 6.88
C VAL A 79 -5.08 -13.08 6.49
N LYS A 80 -5.85 -12.59 7.46
CA LYS A 80 -7.19 -12.02 7.24
C LYS A 80 -7.12 -10.51 7.34
N GLN A 81 -7.72 -9.82 6.38
CA GLN A 81 -7.76 -8.36 6.35
C GLN A 81 -8.40 -7.74 7.59
N THR A 82 -9.41 -8.39 8.19
CA THR A 82 -10.04 -7.94 9.43
C THR A 82 -9.11 -8.05 10.63
N THR A 83 -8.30 -9.11 10.71
CA THR A 83 -7.27 -9.25 11.74
C THR A 83 -6.20 -8.19 11.56
N PHE A 84 -5.67 -8.03 10.34
CA PHE A 84 -4.67 -7.02 10.07
C PHE A 84 -5.16 -5.59 10.38
N ALA A 85 -6.43 -5.26 10.11
CA ALA A 85 -7.00 -3.97 10.49
C ALA A 85 -7.00 -3.73 12.02
N ARG A 86 -7.18 -4.79 12.83
CA ARG A 86 -7.08 -4.70 14.29
C ARG A 86 -5.64 -4.45 14.71
N ASP A 87 -4.70 -5.23 14.15
CA ASP A 87 -3.27 -5.03 14.40
C ASP A 87 -2.85 -3.58 14.07
N LEU A 88 -3.29 -3.05 12.93
CA LEU A 88 -3.01 -1.66 12.56
C LEU A 88 -3.60 -0.64 13.55
N SER A 89 -4.80 -0.89 14.07
CA SER A 89 -5.46 0.01 15.04
C SER A 89 -4.79 0.00 16.42
N GLU A 90 -4.12 -1.08 16.79
CA GLU A 90 -3.40 -1.19 18.06
C GLU A 90 -2.06 -0.45 18.03
N LEU A 91 -1.50 -0.20 16.84
CA LEU A 91 -0.20 0.45 16.65
C LEU A 91 -0.25 1.98 16.56
N VAL A 92 -1.43 2.57 16.39
CA VAL A 92 -1.60 4.03 16.28
C VAL A 92 -2.67 4.50 17.26
N ARG A 93 -2.53 5.72 17.78
CA ARG A 93 -3.43 6.25 18.81
C ARG A 93 -4.58 7.06 18.24
N SER A 94 -4.31 7.78 17.16
CA SER A 94 -5.17 8.81 16.56
C SER A 94 -6.28 8.23 15.70
N GLU A 95 -6.08 7.05 15.09
CA GLU A 95 -6.96 6.56 14.04
C GLU A 95 -7.35 5.09 14.21
N GLN A 96 -8.65 4.81 14.24
CA GLN A 96 -9.14 3.43 14.22
C GLN A 96 -9.22 2.90 12.78
N VAL A 97 -8.41 1.90 12.48
CA VAL A 97 -8.37 1.25 11.16
C VAL A 97 -9.40 0.14 11.08
N GLN A 98 -10.23 0.19 10.04
CA GLN A 98 -11.24 -0.84 9.78
C GLN A 98 -10.93 -1.52 8.45
N ALA A 99 -11.40 -2.76 8.28
CA ALA A 99 -11.17 -3.51 7.04
C ALA A 99 -11.62 -2.73 5.78
N ARG A 100 -12.72 -1.96 5.87
CA ARG A 100 -13.17 -1.07 4.78
C ARG A 100 -12.15 0.02 4.42
N HIS A 101 -11.40 0.55 5.38
CA HIS A 101 -10.39 1.58 5.15
C HIS A 101 -9.25 1.00 4.31
N ILE A 102 -8.80 -0.22 4.66
CA ILE A 102 -7.82 -0.98 3.89
C ILE A 102 -8.35 -1.28 2.47
N SER A 103 -9.57 -1.84 2.35
CA SER A 103 -10.14 -2.16 1.03
C SER A 103 -10.20 -0.91 0.15
N LYS A 104 -10.71 0.20 0.71
CA LYS A 104 -10.84 1.47 -0.01
C LYS A 104 -9.46 2.02 -0.39
N PHE A 105 -8.50 2.01 0.52
CA PHE A 105 -7.12 2.44 0.26
C PHE A 105 -6.54 1.70 -0.94
N LEU A 106 -6.65 0.36 -0.95
CA LEU A 106 -6.13 -0.51 -2.01
C LEU A 106 -6.75 -0.26 -3.41
N THR A 107 -7.92 0.40 -3.50
CA THR A 107 -8.54 0.74 -4.80
C THR A 107 -7.94 1.98 -5.47
N PHE A 108 -7.32 2.87 -4.70
CA PHE A 108 -6.74 4.10 -5.25
C PHE A 108 -5.43 3.84 -6.01
N LYS A 109 -4.99 4.84 -6.78
CA LYS A 109 -3.78 4.83 -7.61
C LYS A 109 -2.97 6.09 -7.41
N GLY A 110 -1.67 6.01 -7.72
CA GLY A 110 -0.74 7.13 -7.66
C GLY A 110 -0.08 7.34 -6.30
N PRO A 111 1.05 8.05 -6.27
CA PRO A 111 1.92 8.16 -5.10
C PRO A 111 1.26 8.91 -3.94
N ARG A 112 0.37 9.87 -4.21
CA ARG A 112 -0.41 10.61 -3.20
C ARG A 112 -1.87 10.15 -3.10
N GLY A 113 -2.23 9.09 -3.82
CA GLY A 113 -3.61 8.58 -3.85
C GLY A 113 -4.04 8.11 -2.46
N SER A 114 -5.02 8.80 -1.87
CA SER A 114 -5.62 8.45 -0.57
C SER A 114 -4.71 8.62 0.67
N GLY A 115 -3.84 9.64 0.69
CA GLY A 115 -2.97 9.93 1.86
C GLY A 115 -3.73 10.12 3.18
N HIS A 116 -4.95 10.68 3.14
CA HIS A 116 -5.82 10.91 4.30
C HIS A 116 -6.50 9.66 4.86
N ASN A 117 -6.24 8.48 4.30
CA ASN A 117 -6.89 7.26 4.74
C ASN A 117 -6.14 6.67 5.94
N PRO A 118 -6.84 6.28 7.02
CA PRO A 118 -6.21 5.69 8.21
C PRO A 118 -5.27 4.51 7.95
N ALA A 119 -5.57 3.71 6.93
CA ALA A 119 -4.74 2.56 6.58
C ALA A 119 -3.34 2.98 6.05
N PHE A 120 -3.17 4.22 5.60
CA PHE A 120 -1.89 4.71 5.09
C PHE A 120 -0.87 4.87 6.23
N TYR A 121 -1.16 5.73 7.21
CA TYR A 121 -0.24 5.99 8.31
C TYR A 121 -0.04 4.75 9.20
N ALA A 122 -1.13 4.08 9.57
CA ALA A 122 -1.02 2.86 10.39
C ALA A 122 -0.29 1.73 9.66
N GLY A 123 -0.57 1.54 8.37
CA GLY A 123 0.14 0.57 7.54
C GLY A 123 1.63 0.87 7.46
N TYR A 124 1.99 2.13 7.28
CA TYR A 124 3.37 2.58 7.31
C TYR A 124 4.06 2.25 8.65
N MET A 125 3.43 2.60 9.78
CA MET A 125 3.94 2.29 11.12
C MET A 125 4.20 0.80 11.34
N TYR A 126 3.26 -0.05 10.91
CA TYR A 126 3.42 -1.50 10.98
C TYR A 126 4.67 -1.98 10.23
N PHE A 127 4.86 -1.54 8.98
CA PHE A 127 6.01 -1.97 8.18
C PHE A 127 7.33 -1.35 8.65
N GLU A 128 7.31 -0.15 9.23
CA GLU A 128 8.50 0.48 9.78
C GLU A 128 8.98 -0.24 11.05
N LYS A 129 8.05 -0.61 11.94
CA LYS A 129 8.34 -1.46 13.10
C LYS A 129 8.81 -2.84 12.66
N LEU A 130 8.17 -3.45 11.65
CA LEU A 130 8.58 -4.74 11.11
C LEU A 130 10.02 -4.70 10.54
N ARG A 131 10.36 -3.67 9.77
CA ARG A 131 11.72 -3.44 9.25
C ARG A 131 12.74 -3.34 10.39
N THR A 132 12.40 -2.58 11.43
CA THR A 132 13.26 -2.40 12.61
C THR A 132 13.44 -3.71 13.37
N LYS A 133 12.38 -4.52 13.53
CA LYS A 133 12.44 -5.86 14.12
C LYS A 133 13.39 -6.79 13.37
N GLN A 134 13.36 -6.74 12.05
CA GLN A 134 14.14 -7.60 11.18
C GLN A 134 15.57 -7.08 10.96
N GLY A 135 15.91 -5.89 11.44
CA GLY A 135 17.21 -5.27 11.20
C GLY A 135 17.46 -4.93 9.73
N GLU A 136 16.40 -4.81 8.92
CA GLU A 136 16.53 -4.53 7.50
C GLU A 136 16.99 -3.08 7.26
N LYS A 137 17.91 -2.93 6.31
CA LYS A 137 18.38 -1.60 5.87
C LYS A 137 17.26 -0.85 5.16
N LYS A 138 17.35 0.48 5.17
CA LYS A 138 16.47 1.33 4.36
C LYS A 138 16.68 1.01 2.87
N SER A 139 15.61 1.08 2.09
CA SER A 139 15.71 0.91 0.64
C SER A 139 16.25 2.19 -0.03
N ALA A 140 16.86 2.07 -1.21
CA ALA A 140 17.32 3.24 -1.96
C ALA A 140 16.19 4.24 -2.28
N LYS A 141 14.95 3.76 -2.47
CA LYS A 141 13.79 4.65 -2.66
C LYS A 141 13.45 5.42 -1.38
N ARG A 142 13.56 4.75 -0.22
CA ARG A 142 13.33 5.34 1.09
C ARG A 142 14.31 6.49 1.36
N GLU A 143 15.58 6.31 1.05
CA GLU A 143 16.60 7.36 1.17
C GLU A 143 16.25 8.58 0.30
N ARG A 144 15.88 8.36 -0.97
CA ARG A 144 15.43 9.45 -1.86
C ARG A 144 14.16 10.16 -1.38
N LEU A 145 13.23 9.42 -0.76
CA LEU A 145 12.03 10.01 -0.17
C LEU A 145 12.36 10.84 1.08
N GLU A 146 13.30 10.38 1.90
CA GLU A 146 13.82 11.16 3.03
C GLU A 146 14.45 12.45 2.53
N ASP A 147 15.32 12.39 1.53
CA ASP A 147 15.93 13.60 0.94
C ASP A 147 14.89 14.58 0.39
N ALA A 148 13.83 14.07 -0.25
CA ALA A 148 12.81 14.89 -0.88
C ALA A 148 11.79 15.49 0.10
N TRP A 149 11.51 14.83 1.23
CA TRP A 149 10.39 15.20 2.13
C TRP A 149 10.80 15.50 3.57
N LYS A 150 12.06 15.30 3.96
CA LYS A 150 12.51 15.58 5.34
C LYS A 150 12.33 17.05 5.73
N ALA A 151 12.50 17.97 4.79
CA ALA A 151 12.26 19.39 5.03
C ALA A 151 10.78 19.71 5.34
N ASP A 152 9.85 18.92 4.79
CA ASP A 152 8.41 19.08 4.98
C ASP A 152 7.85 18.29 6.18
N GLY A 153 8.71 17.61 6.94
CA GLY A 153 8.28 16.72 8.03
C GLY A 153 7.74 15.36 7.55
N GLY A 154 8.01 14.98 6.30
CA GLY A 154 7.65 13.69 5.72
C GLY A 154 6.58 13.77 4.63
N PHE A 155 6.23 12.59 4.11
CA PHE A 155 5.27 12.43 3.05
C PHE A 155 3.87 12.86 3.50
N PRO A 156 3.15 13.67 2.72
CA PRO A 156 1.92 14.30 3.20
C PRO A 156 0.81 13.29 3.50
N ARG A 157 0.27 13.38 4.72
CA ARG A 157 -0.88 12.58 5.18
C ARG A 157 -2.23 13.12 4.70
N GLU A 158 -2.26 14.31 4.10
CA GLU A 158 -3.52 14.90 3.65
C GLU A 158 -3.84 14.58 2.19
N GLY A 159 -5.13 14.49 1.87
CA GLY A 159 -5.60 14.41 0.50
C GLY A 159 -5.35 15.70 -0.27
N THR A 160 -5.14 15.59 -1.58
CA THR A 160 -4.89 16.75 -2.46
C THR A 160 -6.18 17.40 -2.98
N HIS A 161 -7.35 16.92 -2.55
CA HIS A 161 -8.66 17.31 -3.09
C HIS A 161 -9.01 18.79 -2.88
N ASN A 162 -8.42 19.44 -1.87
CA ASN A 162 -8.63 20.87 -1.60
C ASN A 162 -7.45 21.75 -2.03
N LYS A 163 -6.39 21.16 -2.60
CA LYS A 163 -5.19 21.91 -3.01
C LYS A 163 -5.38 22.40 -4.44
N ARG A 164 -5.01 23.66 -4.70
CA ARG A 164 -5.08 24.30 -6.01
C ARG A 164 -3.66 24.49 -6.55
N LEU A 165 -3.48 24.27 -7.85
CA LEU A 165 -2.24 24.50 -8.56
C LEU A 165 -2.48 25.58 -9.63
N LEU A 166 -1.74 26.68 -9.55
CA LEU A 166 -1.71 27.72 -10.59
C LEU A 166 -0.67 27.29 -11.64
N MET A 167 -1.06 27.29 -12.91
CA MET A 167 -0.21 26.87 -14.03
C MET A 167 -0.39 27.82 -15.21
N VAL A 168 0.62 27.91 -16.07
CA VAL A 168 0.56 28.66 -17.32
C VAL A 168 -0.26 27.88 -18.36
N LYS A 169 -0.93 28.60 -19.25
CA LYS A 169 -1.71 27.99 -20.35
C LYS A 169 -0.82 27.10 -21.21
N GLY A 170 -1.15 25.81 -21.28
CA GLY A 170 -0.41 24.81 -22.06
C GLY A 170 0.53 23.93 -21.22
N GLU A 171 0.68 24.22 -19.93
CA GLU A 171 1.33 23.32 -18.98
C GLU A 171 0.37 22.22 -18.53
N THR A 172 0.93 21.05 -18.27
CA THR A 172 0.30 19.93 -17.59
C THR A 172 1.10 19.60 -16.35
N TRP A 173 0.48 18.92 -15.40
CA TRP A 173 1.16 18.48 -14.18
C TRP A 173 0.96 16.98 -13.98
N SER A 174 1.93 16.38 -13.30
CA SER A 174 1.89 14.99 -12.88
C SER A 174 2.62 14.82 -11.54
N TYR A 175 2.42 13.68 -10.89
CA TYR A 175 3.28 13.30 -9.77
C TYR A 175 4.39 12.37 -10.26
N ASP A 176 5.61 12.59 -9.80
CA ASP A 176 6.69 11.61 -9.98
C ASP A 176 6.59 10.43 -9.01
N GLN A 177 7.56 9.52 -9.06
CA GLN A 177 7.59 8.34 -8.19
C GLN A 177 7.80 8.66 -6.70
N LEU A 178 8.23 9.87 -6.36
CA LEU A 178 8.41 10.37 -5.01
C LEU A 178 7.20 11.19 -4.54
N GLY A 179 6.17 11.35 -5.38
CA GLY A 179 4.98 12.14 -5.09
C GLY A 179 5.19 13.66 -5.18
N GLN A 180 6.32 14.11 -5.73
CA GLN A 180 6.56 15.52 -6.00
C GLN A 180 5.80 15.95 -7.27
N ILE A 181 5.35 17.20 -7.30
CA ILE A 181 4.65 17.76 -8.46
C ILE A 181 5.67 18.06 -9.54
N GLN A 182 5.47 17.47 -10.71
CA GLN A 182 6.23 17.77 -11.93
C GLN A 182 5.33 18.55 -12.87
N ILE A 183 5.73 19.77 -13.22
CA ILE A 183 5.07 20.58 -14.25
C ILE A 183 5.80 20.35 -15.57
N SER A 184 5.06 19.92 -16.58
CA SER A 184 5.58 19.67 -17.92
C SER A 184 4.78 20.48 -18.93
N GLY A 185 5.45 21.21 -19.80
CA GLY A 185 4.80 22.00 -20.84
C GLY A 185 5.84 22.84 -21.54
N HIS A 186 5.83 22.82 -22.88
CA HIS A 186 6.67 23.70 -23.65
C HIS A 186 5.90 25.01 -23.86
N PRO A 187 6.43 26.18 -23.46
CA PRO A 187 5.81 27.43 -23.88
C PRO A 187 5.86 27.46 -25.40
N ARG A 188 4.70 27.39 -26.06
CA ARG A 188 4.60 27.79 -27.46
C ARG A 188 4.76 29.30 -27.51
N GLY A 189 6.02 29.75 -27.52
CA GLY A 189 6.38 31.16 -27.53
C GLY A 189 7.80 31.35 -28.05
N GLY A 190 7.94 31.44 -29.37
CA GLY A 190 9.04 32.11 -30.07
C GLY A 190 10.45 31.62 -29.77
N GLY A 191 10.95 30.67 -30.56
CA GLY A 191 12.39 30.47 -30.68
C GLY A 191 13.05 31.75 -31.20
N ILE A 192 13.63 32.54 -30.30
CA ILE A 192 14.59 33.56 -30.69
C ILE A 192 15.85 32.79 -31.07
N ASN A 193 16.00 32.52 -32.35
CA ASN A 193 17.24 32.01 -32.91
C ASN A 193 18.29 33.13 -32.80
N MET A 194 18.94 33.26 -31.63
CA MET A 194 20.18 34.01 -31.54
C MET A 194 21.24 33.22 -32.31
N LYS A 195 21.34 33.52 -33.60
CA LYS A 195 22.54 33.18 -34.37
C LYS A 195 23.73 33.81 -33.66
N PRO A 196 24.80 33.07 -33.33
CA PRO A 196 26.01 33.68 -32.83
C PRO A 196 26.55 34.64 -33.90
N ALA A 197 26.82 35.88 -33.49
CA ALA A 197 27.52 36.85 -34.33
C ALA A 197 28.85 36.21 -34.76
N ARG A 198 29.03 36.04 -36.08
CA ARG A 198 30.32 35.68 -36.63
C ARG A 198 31.28 36.84 -36.34
N LYS A 199 32.43 36.51 -35.75
CA LYS A 199 33.58 37.42 -35.62
C LYS A 199 34.04 37.90 -36.99
#